data_AF-A0A829GCP8-F1
#
_entry.id   AF-A0A829GCP8-F1
#
_cell.length_a   1.000
_cell.length_b   1.000
_cell.length_c   1.000
_cell.angle_alpha   90.00
_cell.angle_beta   90.00
_cell.angle_gamma   90.00
#
_symmetry.space_group_name_H-M   'P 1'
#
loop_
_entity.id
_entity.type
_entity.pdbx_description
1 polymer ?
#
loop_
_entity_poly.entity_id
_entity_poly.type
_entity_poly.pdbx_seq_one_letter_code
_entity_poly.pdbx_strand_id
1 'polypeptide(L)'
;MNESGLAQQLLNLIGGKQNINQVWHCATRLRFTLKDRAKVPKDKIEALDGVITVVEASGQFQVVIGNNVGDVYHEVVKLEPSLSEGETSGETAAQGKMTFKSAFNSLLTFISGVFTPFLGAMAGAGILKGL
;
A
#
# COMPACT_ATOMS: atom_id res chain seq x y z
N MET A 1 -2.65 -23.01 2.21
CA MET A 1 -3.02 -22.20 3.39
C MET A 1 -4.07 -21.20 2.93
N ASN A 2 -5.05 -20.84 3.77
CA ASN A 2 -6.03 -19.80 3.40
C ASN A 2 -5.46 -18.40 3.65
N GLU A 3 -6.09 -17.39 3.05
CA GLU A 3 -5.63 -16.00 3.04
C GLU A 3 -5.58 -15.40 4.45
N SER A 4 -6.57 -15.72 5.28
CA SER A 4 -6.65 -15.29 6.68
C SER A 4 -5.53 -15.91 7.53
N GLY A 5 -5.24 -17.20 7.34
CA GLY A 5 -4.14 -17.88 8.02
C GLY A 5 -2.78 -17.32 7.63
N LEU A 6 -2.59 -17.01 6.34
CA LEU A 6 -1.37 -16.38 5.84
C LEU A 6 -1.20 -14.96 6.42
N ALA A 7 -2.27 -14.15 6.41
CA ALA A 7 -2.28 -12.81 6.99
C ALA A 7 -1.90 -12.82 8.47
N GLN A 8 -2.46 -13.75 9.25
CA GLN A 8 -2.17 -13.86 10.68
C GLN A 8 -0.73 -14.29 10.95
N GLN A 9 -0.21 -15.25 10.19
CA GLN A 9 1.20 -15.68 10.34
C GLN A 9 2.17 -14.58 9.92
N LEU A 10 1.88 -13.84 8.85
CA LEU A 10 2.67 -12.69 8.43
C LEU A 10 2.74 -11.62 9.53
N LEU A 11 1.58 -11.23 10.10
CA LEU A 11 1.54 -10.27 11.20
C LEU A 11 2.35 -10.74 12.41
N ASN A 12 2.24 -12.01 12.79
CA ASN A 12 2.98 -12.58 13.92
C ASN A 12 4.49 -12.55 13.69
N LEU A 13 4.96 -12.97 12.51
CA LEU A 13 6.38 -13.01 12.18
C LEU A 13 6.99 -11.62 11.98
N ILE A 14 6.21 -10.66 11.49
CA ILE A 14 6.66 -9.28 11.28
C ILE A 14 6.74 -8.51 12.62
N GLY A 15 6.07 -8.99 13.68
CA GLY A 15 6.01 -8.33 14.99
C GLY A 15 4.78 -7.43 15.18
N GLY A 16 3.75 -7.65 14.35
CA GLY A 16 2.46 -6.97 14.39
C GLY A 16 2.53 -5.46 14.20
N LYS A 17 1.47 -4.76 14.60
CA LYS A 17 1.39 -3.29 14.55
C LYS A 17 2.61 -2.58 15.15
N GLN A 18 3.19 -3.15 16.20
CA GLN A 18 4.29 -2.48 16.89
C GLN A 18 5.51 -2.29 15.99
N ASN A 19 5.74 -3.20 15.03
CA ASN A 19 6.85 -3.14 14.10
C ASN A 19 6.48 -2.65 12.69
N ILE A 20 5.20 -2.40 12.41
CA ILE A 20 4.71 -1.94 11.10
C ILE A 20 4.37 -0.45 11.19
N ASN A 21 4.94 0.34 10.28
CA ASN A 21 4.56 1.75 10.08
C ASN A 21 3.42 1.88 9.08
N GLN A 22 3.46 1.12 7.99
CA GLN A 22 2.46 1.17 6.93
C GLN A 22 2.45 -0.15 6.17
N VAL A 23 1.29 -0.56 5.70
CA VAL A 23 1.08 -1.70 4.80
C VAL A 23 0.25 -1.26 3.61
N TRP A 24 0.57 -1.77 2.43
CA TRP A 24 -0.22 -1.61 1.22
C TRP A 24 0.11 -2.73 0.24
N HIS A 25 -0.64 -2.85 -0.84
CA HIS A 25 -0.41 -3.88 -1.84
C HIS A 25 -0.35 -3.30 -3.26
N CYS A 26 0.25 -4.05 -4.17
CA CYS A 26 0.10 -3.87 -5.61
C CYS A 26 -0.49 -5.17 -6.19
N ALA A 27 -0.46 -5.35 -7.51
CA ALA A 27 -1.09 -6.52 -8.15
C ALA A 27 -0.59 -7.89 -7.65
N THR A 28 0.66 -8.00 -7.19
CA THR A 28 1.25 -9.28 -6.79
C THR A 28 2.04 -9.26 -5.48
N ARG A 29 2.19 -8.09 -4.84
CA ARG A 29 3.09 -7.92 -3.69
C ARG A 29 2.41 -7.16 -2.56
N LEU A 30 2.58 -7.69 -1.36
CA LEU A 30 2.23 -7.03 -0.11
C LEU A 30 3.48 -6.32 0.41
N ARG A 31 3.38 -5.03 0.67
CA ARG A 31 4.51 -4.16 1.03
C ARG A 31 4.34 -3.64 2.42
N PHE A 32 5.40 -3.74 3.22
CA PHE A 32 5.46 -3.24 4.57
C PHE A 32 6.60 -2.22 4.71
N THR A 33 6.29 -1.08 5.29
CA THR A 33 7.30 -0.20 5.89
C THR A 33 7.44 -0.62 7.34
N LEU A 34 8.61 -1.14 7.71
CA LEU A 34 8.88 -1.65 9.06
C LEU A 34 9.64 -0.62 9.90
N LYS A 35 9.49 -0.68 11.22
CA LYS A 35 10.33 0.09 12.17
C LYS A 35 11.69 -0.55 12.35
N ASP A 36 11.69 -1.87 12.52
CA ASP A 36 12.88 -2.65 12.79
C ASP A 36 12.86 -3.94 11.96
N ARG A 37 13.66 -3.93 10.90
CA ARG A 37 13.79 -5.06 9.97
C ARG A 37 14.52 -6.25 10.61
N ALA A 38 15.43 -6.02 11.54
CA ALA A 38 16.28 -7.07 12.12
C ALA A 38 15.48 -8.09 12.94
N LYS A 39 14.29 -7.70 13.41
CA LYS A 39 13.37 -8.57 14.18
C LYS A 39 12.56 -9.52 13.31
N VAL A 40 12.58 -9.35 11.99
CA VAL A 40 11.70 -10.09 11.08
C VAL A 40 12.46 -11.24 10.41
N PRO A 41 12.10 -12.50 10.69
CA PRO A 41 12.79 -13.65 10.14
C PRO A 41 12.39 -13.87 8.66
N LYS A 42 13.22 -13.39 7.74
CA LYS A 42 12.98 -13.49 6.29
C LYS A 42 12.69 -14.93 5.86
N ASP A 43 13.55 -15.86 6.25
CA ASP A 43 13.51 -17.25 5.79
C ASP A 43 12.22 -17.96 6.24
N LYS A 44 11.70 -17.60 7.42
CA LYS A 44 10.44 -18.14 7.92
C LYS A 44 9.24 -17.62 7.13
N ILE A 45 9.29 -16.37 6.68
CA ILE A 45 8.23 -15.78 5.86
C ILE A 45 8.25 -16.35 4.44
N GLU A 46 9.44 -16.56 3.86
CA GLU A 46 9.59 -17.22 2.55
C GLU A 46 9.13 -18.68 2.57
N ALA A 47 9.22 -19.37 3.71
CA ALA A 47 8.75 -20.74 3.86
C ALA A 47 7.22 -20.86 4.05
N LEU A 48 6.48 -19.75 4.14
CA LEU A 48 5.03 -19.78 4.29
C LEU A 48 4.35 -20.23 2.98
N ASP A 49 3.36 -21.10 3.12
CA ASP A 49 2.54 -21.54 1.99
C ASP A 49 1.71 -20.37 1.45
N GLY A 50 1.88 -20.05 0.16
CA GLY A 50 1.33 -18.87 -0.49
C GLY A 50 2.31 -17.69 -0.63
N VAL A 51 3.53 -17.78 -0.07
CA VAL A 51 4.60 -16.82 -0.35
C VAL A 51 5.53 -17.38 -1.42
N ILE A 52 5.69 -16.64 -2.52
CA ILE A 52 6.58 -17.01 -3.62
C ILE A 52 8.02 -16.63 -3.26
N THR A 53 8.22 -15.41 -2.76
CA THR A 53 9.53 -14.91 -2.35
C THR A 53 9.37 -13.62 -1.54
N VAL A 54 10.43 -13.23 -0.85
CA VAL A 54 10.49 -11.99 -0.10
C VAL A 54 11.64 -11.13 -0.63
N VAL A 55 11.30 -9.90 -0.99
CA VAL A 55 12.23 -8.93 -1.58
C VAL A 55 12.34 -7.72 -0.65
N GLU A 56 13.58 -7.30 -0.40
CA GLU A 56 13.87 -6.07 0.32
C GLU A 56 14.45 -5.06 -0.67
N ALA A 57 13.69 -4.01 -0.95
CA ALA A 57 14.10 -2.97 -1.89
C ALA A 57 13.51 -1.63 -1.49
N SER A 58 14.28 -0.57 -1.69
CA SER A 58 13.85 0.81 -1.41
C SER A 58 13.37 1.03 0.03
N GLY A 59 14.01 0.37 1.00
CA GLY A 59 13.64 0.44 2.43
C GLY A 59 12.31 -0.24 2.77
N GLN A 60 11.72 -1.01 1.85
CA GLN A 60 10.46 -1.72 2.05
C GLN A 60 10.69 -3.22 2.12
N PHE A 61 9.91 -3.87 2.98
CA PHE A 61 9.80 -5.30 3.06
C PHE A 61 8.65 -5.79 2.18
N GLN A 62 8.95 -6.50 1.10
CA GLN A 62 7.95 -6.91 0.10
C GLN A 62 7.78 -8.42 0.12
N VAL A 63 6.56 -8.88 0.36
CA VAL A 63 6.16 -10.28 0.29
C VAL A 63 5.45 -10.50 -1.03
N VAL A 64 6.01 -11.35 -1.90
CA VAL A 64 5.41 -11.70 -3.19
C VAL A 64 4.46 -12.86 -2.97
N ILE A 65 3.18 -12.65 -3.20
CA ILE A 65 2.10 -13.63 -2.96
C ILE A 65 1.50 -14.08 -4.30
N GLY A 66 1.38 -13.16 -5.27
CA GLY A 66 0.67 -13.40 -6.53
C GLY A 66 -0.73 -12.76 -6.52
N ASN A 67 -1.64 -13.28 -7.33
CA ASN A 67 -2.93 -12.63 -7.59
C ASN A 67 -3.84 -12.50 -6.35
N ASN A 68 -3.66 -13.34 -5.34
CA ASN A 68 -4.48 -13.35 -4.12
C ASN A 68 -4.01 -12.31 -3.08
N VAL A 69 -3.07 -11.43 -3.44
CA VAL A 69 -2.50 -10.45 -2.51
C VAL A 69 -3.54 -9.46 -1.97
N GLY A 70 -4.57 -9.13 -2.76
CA GLY A 70 -5.65 -8.24 -2.32
C GLY A 70 -6.44 -8.85 -1.16
N ASP A 71 -6.78 -10.14 -1.26
CA ASP A 71 -7.51 -10.86 -0.22
C ASP A 71 -6.67 -10.98 1.07
N VAL A 72 -5.37 -11.27 0.93
CA VAL A 72 -4.46 -11.31 2.09
C VAL A 72 -4.33 -9.94 2.74
N TYR A 73 -4.25 -8.86 1.95
CA TYR A 73 -4.22 -7.50 2.48
C TYR A 73 -5.51 -7.16 3.25
N HIS A 74 -6.68 -7.51 2.70
CA HIS A 74 -7.95 -7.29 3.40
C HIS A 74 -7.99 -8.03 4.75
N GLU A 75 -7.50 -9.26 4.81
CA GLU A 75 -7.41 -10.01 6.06
C GLU A 75 -6.39 -9.40 7.02
N VAL A 76 -5.26 -8.87 6.55
CA VAL A 76 -4.30 -8.12 7.38
C VAL A 76 -4.95 -6.88 7.99
N VAL A 77 -5.68 -6.10 7.21
CA VAL A 77 -6.38 -4.89 7.70
C VAL A 77 -7.52 -5.25 8.64
N LYS A 78 -8.24 -6.35 8.39
CA LYS A 78 -9.31 -6.83 9.27
C LYS A 78 -8.78 -7.27 10.63
N LEU A 79 -7.61 -7.93 10.65
CA LEU A 79 -6.93 -8.35 11.88
C LEU A 79 -6.32 -7.16 12.63
N GLU A 80 -5.86 -6.14 11.92
CA GLU A 80 -5.29 -4.93 12.50
C GLU A 80 -5.80 -3.66 11.76
N PRO A 81 -6.99 -3.15 12.14
CA PRO A 81 -7.65 -2.04 11.45
C PRO A 81 -6.82 -0.74 11.45
N SER A 82 -5.91 -0.60 12.41
CA SER A 82 -5.04 0.57 12.49
C SER A 82 -3.97 0.65 11.40
N LEU A 83 -3.80 -0.42 10.62
CA LEU A 83 -2.91 -0.46 9.46
C LEU A 83 -3.61 -0.04 8.14
N SER A 84 -4.92 0.18 8.17
CA SER A 84 -5.73 0.58 7.01
C SER A 84 -5.37 1.94 6.41
N GLU A 85 -4.64 2.79 7.14
CA GLU A 85 -4.28 4.15 6.68
C GLU A 85 -3.32 4.16 5.49
N GLY A 86 -2.80 2.99 5.08
CA GLY A 86 -1.89 2.84 3.95
C GLY A 86 -2.56 2.81 2.56
N GLU A 87 -3.89 2.63 2.50
CA GLU A 87 -4.67 2.71 1.25
C GLU A 87 -5.16 4.13 1.01
N THR A 88 -4.26 4.99 0.53
CA THR A 88 -4.70 6.20 -0.18
C THR A 88 -4.55 5.97 -1.67
N SER A 89 -5.41 5.09 -2.19
CA SER A 89 -5.79 5.03 -3.60
C SER A 89 -7.17 5.65 -3.70
N GLY A 90 -7.25 6.97 -3.91
CA GLY A 90 -8.49 7.67 -4.27
C GLY A 90 -9.43 8.02 -3.11
N GLU A 91 -9.49 9.30 -2.77
CA GLU A 91 -10.66 10.00 -2.22
C GLU A 91 -11.44 9.35 -1.06
N THR A 92 -10.96 9.50 0.19
CA THR A 92 -11.78 10.05 1.28
C THR A 92 -10.86 10.46 2.44
N ALA A 93 -10.72 11.76 2.71
CA ALA A 93 -10.08 12.23 3.93
C ALA A 93 -11.07 13.12 4.68
N ALA A 94 -11.93 12.48 5.48
CA ALA A 94 -12.64 13.18 6.54
C ALA A 94 -11.84 13.04 7.85
N GLN A 95 -11.54 14.21 8.40
CA GLN A 95 -11.29 14.50 9.82
C GLN A 95 -9.97 14.08 10.47
N GLY A 96 -9.28 15.11 10.99
CA GLY A 96 -8.68 14.99 12.31
C GLY A 96 -7.18 15.21 12.44
N LYS A 97 -6.61 16.23 11.79
CA LYS A 97 -5.50 17.07 12.31
C LYS A 97 -5.10 18.09 11.24
N MET A 98 -5.22 19.39 11.54
CA MET A 98 -4.63 20.43 10.70
C MET A 98 -3.11 20.24 10.68
N THR A 99 -2.61 19.61 9.62
CA THR A 99 -1.18 19.47 9.33
C THR A 99 -0.98 19.95 7.89
N PHE A 100 0.16 20.54 7.59
CA PHE A 100 0.56 21.06 6.27
C PHE A 100 0.18 20.15 5.09
N LYS A 101 0.20 18.83 5.31
CA LYS A 101 -0.23 17.80 4.36
C LYS A 101 -1.71 17.92 3.94
N SER A 102 -2.61 18.32 4.84
CA SER A 102 -4.03 18.56 4.53
C SER A 102 -4.22 19.81 3.66
N ALA A 103 -3.47 20.89 3.93
CA ALA A 103 -3.52 22.09 3.10
C ALA A 103 -2.95 21.82 1.69
N PHE A 104 -1.88 21.03 1.62
CA PHE A 104 -1.30 20.59 0.34
C PHE A 104 -2.26 19.68 -0.43
N ASN A 105 -2.90 18.72 0.24
CA ASN A 105 -3.91 17.86 -0.39
C ASN A 105 -5.10 18.68 -0.89
N SER A 106 -5.59 19.66 -0.11
CA SER A 106 -6.67 20.54 -0.58
C SER A 106 -6.27 21.37 -1.81
N LEU A 107 -5.02 21.84 -1.87
CA LEU A 107 -4.49 22.52 -3.06
C LEU A 107 -4.40 21.56 -4.26
N LEU A 108 -3.94 20.32 -4.05
CA LEU A 108 -3.88 19.31 -5.09
C LEU A 108 -5.27 18.93 -5.61
N THR A 109 -6.27 18.81 -4.74
CA THR A 109 -7.66 18.55 -5.13
C THR A 109 -8.23 19.72 -5.92
N PHE A 110 -7.93 20.96 -5.51
CA PHE A 110 -8.35 22.16 -6.25
C PHE A 110 -7.72 22.20 -7.65
N ILE A 111 -6.40 22.01 -7.76
CA ILE A 111 -5.70 21.94 -9.04
C ILE A 111 -6.29 20.81 -9.90
N SER A 112 -6.42 19.60 -9.35
CA SER A 112 -6.94 18.45 -10.09
C SER A 112 -8.36 18.71 -10.62
N GLY A 113 -9.23 19.32 -9.81
CA GLY A 113 -10.58 19.72 -10.22
C GLY A 113 -10.60 20.74 -11.36
N VAL A 114 -9.68 21.70 -11.36
CA VAL A 114 -9.55 22.69 -12.45
C VAL A 114 -9.00 22.06 -13.73
N PHE A 115 -8.08 21.11 -13.65
CA PHE A 115 -7.39 20.54 -14.83
C PHE A 115 -8.12 19.35 -15.46
N THR A 116 -8.97 18.62 -14.71
CA THR A 116 -9.71 17.45 -15.20
C THR A 116 -10.56 17.73 -16.45
N PRO A 117 -11.31 18.85 -16.55
CA PRO A 117 -12.07 19.18 -17.75
C PRO A 117 -11.21 19.47 -18.99
N PHE A 118 -9.95 19.89 -18.81
CA PHE A 118 -9.05 20.28 -19.91
C PHE A 118 -8.09 19.18 -20.34
N LEU A 119 -7.98 18.10 -19.57
CA LEU A 119 -7.05 16.99 -19.83
C LEU A 119 -7.24 16.36 -21.21
N GLY A 120 -8.48 16.11 -21.63
CA GLY A 120 -8.78 15.55 -22.95
C GLY A 120 -8.39 16.48 -24.11
N ALA A 121 -8.63 17.79 -23.96
CA ALA A 121 -8.28 18.77 -24.98
C ALA A 121 -6.76 18.95 -25.12
N MET A 122 -6.03 18.99 -24.00
CA MET A 122 -4.56 19.08 -24.02
C MET A 122 -3.91 17.81 -24.57
N ALA A 123 -4.43 16.63 -24.22
CA ALA A 123 -3.94 15.36 -24.78
C ALA A 123 -4.15 15.29 -26.30
N GLY A 124 -5.34 15.68 -26.79
CA GLY A 124 -5.62 15.75 -28.23
C GLY A 124 -4.72 16.75 -28.97
N ALA A 125 -4.51 17.94 -28.41
CA ALA A 125 -3.61 18.94 -28.96
C ALA A 125 -2.14 18.46 -29.01
N GLY A 126 -1.70 17.71 -27.98
CA GLY A 126 -0.38 17.11 -27.94
C GLY A 126 -0.17 16.06 -29.03
N ILE A 127 -1.17 15.20 -29.27
CA ILE A 127 -1.14 14.21 -30.35
C ILE A 127 -1.10 14.89 -31.72
N LEU A 128 -1.94 15.90 -31.95
CA LEU A 128 -2.01 16.63 -33.23
C LEU A 128 -0.73 17.43 -33.55
N LYS A 129 -0.01 17.91 -32.53
CA LYS A 129 1.27 18.62 -32.72
C LYS A 129 2.45 17.66 -32.88
N GLY A 130 2.31 16.41 -32.45
CA GLY A 130 3.34 15.38 -32.52
C GLY A 130 3.32 14.54 -33.81
N LEU A 131 2.22 14.58 -34.56
CA LEU A 131 2.09 14.09 -35.94
C LEU A 131 2.65 15.13 -36.92
#